data_AF-X1ATE1-F1
#
_entry.id   AF-X1ATE1-F1
#
_cell.length_a   1.000
_cell.length_b   1.000
_cell.length_c   1.000
_cell.angle_alpha   90.00
_cell.angle_beta   90.00
_cell.angle_gamma   90.00
#
_symmetry.space_group_name_H-M   'P 1'
#
loop_
_entity.id
_entity.type
_entity.pdbx_description
1 polymer ?
#
loop_
_entity_poly.entity_id
_entity_poly.type
_entity_poly.pdbx_seq_one_letter_code
_entity_poly.pdbx_strand_id
1 'polypeptide(L)'
;LSTGFSLMESKISPNYLFQYFLSFFFNHKKNLLAEGTTQEAISNDDFEKMFIIFPSSLHEQQKIAEILETVDETIDKTDAIIEKYRRIKQGLMQDLLTRGIDENGQIRSEKTHKFKDSPLGRIPEEWEVVELRENISVLLSNVDKKIFNFEQKALLCNYLDVSYL
;
A
#
# COMPACT_ATOMS: atom_id res chain seq x y z
N LEU A 1 21.23 22.26 -22.65
CA LEU A 1 20.73 22.41 -24.03
C LEU A 1 19.23 22.22 -23.99
N SER A 2 18.52 23.31 -24.23
CA SER A 2 17.06 23.38 -24.37
C SER A 2 16.61 22.57 -25.59
N THR A 3 15.52 21.83 -25.46
CA THR A 3 14.44 21.78 -26.46
C THR A 3 13.23 21.10 -25.82
N GLY A 4 12.39 21.91 -25.16
CA GLY A 4 10.98 21.55 -25.01
C GLY A 4 10.36 21.56 -26.41
N PHE A 5 9.68 20.47 -26.77
CA PHE A 5 8.93 20.42 -28.02
C PHE A 5 7.51 20.90 -27.77
N SER A 6 7.10 21.92 -28.53
CA SER A 6 5.70 22.37 -28.61
C SER A 6 4.98 21.51 -29.65
N LEU A 7 4.00 20.70 -29.23
CA LEU A 7 3.11 19.98 -30.15
C LEU A 7 2.16 20.99 -30.82
N MET A 8 2.59 21.54 -31.96
CA MET A 8 1.70 22.23 -32.89
C MET A 8 0.85 21.17 -33.61
N GLU A 9 -0.46 21.22 -33.37
CA GLU A 9 -1.52 20.45 -34.04
C GLU A 9 -1.33 18.92 -34.12
N SER A 10 -1.26 18.26 -32.97
CA SER A 10 -1.51 16.81 -32.93
C SER A 10 -3.01 16.54 -33.09
N LYS A 11 -3.37 15.64 -34.02
CA LYS A 11 -4.73 15.06 -34.11
C LYS A 11 -5.13 14.26 -32.86
N ILE A 12 -4.18 14.04 -31.96
CA ILE A 12 -4.33 13.20 -30.78
C ILE A 12 -4.04 14.02 -29.52
N SER A 13 -4.96 13.98 -28.56
CA SER A 13 -4.81 14.57 -27.23
C SER A 13 -3.56 14.01 -26.54
N PRO A 14 -2.68 14.87 -25.99
CA PRO A 14 -1.50 14.43 -25.23
C PRO A 14 -1.86 13.51 -24.04
N ASN A 15 -2.92 13.83 -23.30
CA ASN A 15 -3.36 13.03 -22.16
C ASN A 15 -3.87 11.66 -22.61
N TYR A 16 -4.52 11.59 -23.77
CA TYR A 16 -4.91 10.31 -24.35
C TYR A 16 -3.68 9.48 -24.76
N LEU A 17 -2.68 10.10 -25.40
CA LEU A 17 -1.44 9.41 -25.78
C LEU A 17 -0.70 8.87 -24.56
N PHE A 18 -0.62 9.65 -23.48
CA PHE A 18 -0.04 9.19 -22.22
C PHE A 18 -0.74 7.91 -21.73
N GLN A 19 -2.06 7.94 -21.64
CA GLN A 19 -2.86 6.78 -21.22
C GLN A 19 -2.72 5.60 -22.21
N TYR A 20 -2.63 5.87 -23.50
CA TYR A 20 -2.42 4.86 -24.53
C TYR A 20 -1.07 4.15 -24.39
N PHE A 21 0.01 4.88 -24.07
CA PHE A 21 1.33 4.29 -23.85
C PHE A 21 1.40 3.40 -22.60
N LEU A 22 0.53 3.65 -21.61
CA LEU A 22 0.37 2.77 -20.46
C LEU A 22 -0.47 1.53 -20.75
N SER A 23 -1.20 1.50 -21.87
CA SER A 23 -2.08 0.38 -22.20
C SER A 23 -1.34 -0.94 -22.43
N PHE A 24 -2.06 -2.04 -22.22
CA PHE A 24 -1.56 -3.39 -22.48
C PHE A 24 -1.09 -3.56 -23.94
N PHE A 25 -1.84 -3.04 -24.91
CA PHE A 25 -1.51 -3.20 -26.32
C PHE A 25 -0.18 -2.53 -26.68
N PHE A 26 0.02 -1.30 -26.20
CA PHE A 26 1.26 -0.59 -26.44
C PHE A 26 2.43 -1.28 -25.74
N ASN A 27 2.30 -1.62 -24.46
CA ASN A 27 3.34 -2.32 -23.70
C ASN A 27 3.68 -3.69 -24.29
N HIS A 28 2.70 -4.44 -24.76
CA HIS A 28 2.94 -5.72 -25.41
C HIS A 28 3.77 -5.55 -26.68
N LYS A 29 3.40 -4.60 -27.55
CA LYS A 29 4.15 -4.33 -28.78
C LYS A 29 5.54 -3.76 -28.51
N LYS A 30 5.65 -2.88 -27.51
CA LYS A 30 6.91 -2.35 -26.97
C LYS A 30 7.85 -3.50 -26.59
N ASN A 31 7.36 -4.47 -25.82
CA ASN A 31 8.18 -5.59 -25.35
C ASN A 31 8.57 -6.58 -26.47
N LEU A 32 7.78 -6.69 -27.54
CA LEU A 32 8.16 -7.50 -28.71
C LEU A 32 9.28 -6.87 -29.55
N LEU A 33 9.35 -5.54 -29.57
CA LEU A 33 10.33 -4.78 -30.34
C LEU A 33 11.57 -4.41 -29.51
N ALA A 34 11.54 -4.67 -28.20
CA ALA A 34 12.67 -4.38 -27.34
C ALA A 34 13.82 -5.36 -27.61
N GLU A 35 14.99 -4.81 -27.93
CA GLU A 35 16.21 -5.58 -28.16
C GLU A 35 17.15 -5.49 -26.95
N GLY A 36 17.95 -6.53 -26.73
CA GLY A 36 18.97 -6.58 -25.68
C GLY A 36 18.51 -7.29 -24.39
N THR A 37 19.37 -8.14 -23.83
CA THR A 37 19.07 -8.94 -22.63
C THR A 37 19.42 -8.24 -21.32
N THR A 38 20.16 -7.12 -21.37
CA THR A 38 20.64 -6.39 -20.18
C THR A 38 20.11 -4.95 -20.10
N GLN A 39 19.84 -4.32 -21.25
CA GLN A 39 19.06 -3.09 -21.37
C GLN A 39 18.09 -3.26 -22.53
N GLU A 40 16.84 -3.51 -22.20
CA GLU A 40 15.75 -3.55 -23.17
C GLU A 40 15.52 -2.12 -23.69
N ALA A 41 15.82 -1.89 -24.97
CA ALA A 41 15.59 -0.62 -25.63
C ALA A 41 14.91 -0.83 -26.99
N ILE A 42 14.09 0.13 -27.39
CA ILE A 42 13.47 0.18 -28.72
C ILE A 42 14.22 1.22 -29.53
N SER A 43 14.57 0.90 -30.76
CA SER A 43 15.19 1.86 -31.67
C SER A 43 14.17 2.97 -32.03
N ASN A 44 14.64 4.18 -32.29
CA ASN A 44 13.75 5.26 -32.72
C ASN A 44 12.99 4.89 -34.02
N ASP A 45 13.63 4.16 -34.93
CA ASP A 45 13.04 3.71 -36.19
C ASP A 45 11.90 2.71 -35.96
N ASP A 46 12.06 1.77 -35.03
CA ASP A 46 10.99 0.83 -34.67
C ASP A 46 9.84 1.54 -33.96
N PHE A 47 10.16 2.50 -33.08
CA PHE A 47 9.16 3.29 -32.38
C PHE A 47 8.29 4.11 -33.34
N GLU A 48 8.90 4.81 -34.30
CA GLU A 48 8.18 5.61 -35.30
C GLU A 48 7.30 4.77 -36.23
N LYS A 49 7.67 3.50 -36.46
CA LYS A 49 6.90 2.55 -37.26
C LYS A 49 5.77 1.86 -36.49
N MET A 50 5.64 2.12 -35.19
CA MET A 50 4.56 1.53 -34.39
C MET A 50 3.19 2.08 -34.82
N PHE A 51 2.37 1.22 -35.42
CA PHE A 51 0.94 1.50 -35.56
C PHE A 51 0.27 1.73 -34.20
N ILE A 52 -0.52 2.80 -34.11
CA ILE A 52 -1.38 3.15 -32.99
C ILE A 52 -2.85 3.19 -33.42
N ILE A 53 -3.76 2.97 -32.48
CA ILE A 53 -5.21 3.06 -32.69
C ILE A 53 -5.75 4.11 -31.73
N PHE A 54 -6.54 5.05 -32.23
CA PHE A 54 -7.14 6.11 -31.42
C PHE A 54 -8.49 6.55 -32.00
N PRO A 55 -9.42 7.04 -31.16
CA PRO A 55 -10.68 7.62 -31.64
C PRO A 55 -10.44 8.86 -32.49
N SER A 56 -11.16 9.01 -33.60
CA SER A 56 -11.03 10.20 -34.47
C SER A 56 -11.56 11.48 -33.83
N SER A 57 -12.45 11.37 -32.84
CA SER A 57 -13.01 12.50 -32.09
C SER A 57 -12.08 12.94 -30.97
N LEU A 58 -11.61 14.18 -31.00
CA LEU A 58 -10.84 14.77 -29.90
C LEU A 58 -11.63 14.82 -28.59
N HIS A 59 -12.94 15.03 -28.67
CA HIS A 59 -13.81 15.02 -27.49
C HIS A 59 -13.82 13.65 -26.81
N GLU A 60 -13.90 12.57 -27.61
CA GLU A 60 -13.87 11.21 -27.09
C GLU A 60 -12.50 10.90 -26.44
N GLN A 61 -11.40 11.28 -27.09
CA GLN A 61 -10.06 11.12 -26.54
C GLN A 61 -9.89 11.85 -25.20
N GLN A 62 -10.38 13.09 -25.09
CA GLN A 62 -10.35 13.87 -23.87
C GLN A 62 -11.19 13.20 -22.77
N LYS A 63 -12.39 12.72 -23.10
CA LYS A 63 -13.27 12.06 -22.13
C LYS A 63 -12.66 10.75 -21.61
N ILE A 64 -12.04 9.96 -22.47
CA ILE A 64 -11.33 8.74 -22.07
C ILE A 64 -10.18 9.10 -21.10
N ALA A 65 -9.36 10.10 -21.46
CA ALA A 65 -8.24 10.52 -20.63
C ALA A 65 -8.70 11.04 -19.26
N GLU A 66 -9.74 11.88 -19.23
CA GLU A 66 -10.33 12.42 -18.00
C GLU A 66 -10.86 11.32 -17.08
N ILE A 67 -11.53 10.30 -17.63
CA ILE A 67 -12.04 9.16 -16.85
C ILE A 67 -10.88 8.39 -16.22
N LEU A 68 -9.82 8.09 -16.99
CA LEU A 68 -8.68 7.33 -16.49
C LEU A 68 -7.90 8.13 -15.43
N GLU A 69 -7.65 9.41 -15.68
CA GLU A 69 -7.00 10.32 -14.72
C GLU A 69 -7.80 10.43 -13.41
N THR A 70 -9.13 10.52 -13.49
CA THR A 70 -10.00 10.54 -12.30
C THR A 70 -9.88 9.25 -11.48
N VAL A 71 -9.73 8.10 -12.14
CA VAL A 71 -9.54 6.81 -11.47
C VAL A 71 -8.17 6.76 -10.80
N ASP A 72 -7.11 7.17 -11.50
CA ASP A 72 -5.75 7.24 -10.95
C ASP A 72 -5.70 8.14 -9.72
N GLU A 73 -6.27 9.35 -9.79
CA GLU A 73 -6.37 10.25 -8.63
C GLU A 73 -7.13 9.62 -7.45
N THR A 74 -8.14 8.82 -7.73
CA THR A 74 -8.94 8.16 -6.69
C THR A 74 -8.14 7.06 -6.01
N ILE A 75 -7.32 6.32 -6.76
CA ILE A 75 -6.39 5.32 -6.22
C ILE A 75 -5.39 6.01 -5.30
N ASP A 76 -4.72 7.07 -5.77
CA ASP A 76 -3.73 7.81 -4.99
C ASP A 76 -4.31 8.37 -3.67
N LYS A 77 -5.51 8.96 -3.74
CA LYS A 77 -6.22 9.45 -2.55
C LYS A 77 -6.55 8.30 -1.59
N THR A 78 -6.92 7.14 -2.10
CA THR A 78 -7.25 5.96 -1.28
C THR A 78 -6.00 5.41 -0.61
N ASP A 79 -4.88 5.30 -1.31
CA ASP A 79 -3.61 4.85 -0.76
C ASP A 79 -3.09 5.79 0.33
N ALA A 80 -3.20 7.11 0.12
CA ALA A 80 -2.87 8.09 1.15
C ALA A 80 -3.75 7.95 2.41
N ILE A 81 -5.03 7.59 2.25
CA ILE A 81 -5.94 7.30 3.36
C ILE A 81 -5.53 6.01 4.08
N ILE A 82 -5.20 4.94 3.34
CA ILE A 82 -4.71 3.67 3.92
C ILE A 82 -3.46 3.92 4.76
N GLU A 83 -2.49 4.66 4.24
CA GLU A 83 -1.26 5.00 4.96
C GLU A 83 -1.54 5.84 6.21
N LYS A 84 -2.47 6.78 6.13
CA LYS A 84 -2.91 7.55 7.30
C LYS A 84 -3.51 6.65 8.37
N TYR A 85 -4.39 5.71 8.00
CA TYR A 85 -5.02 4.79 8.94
C TYR A 85 -4.02 3.78 9.53
N ARG A 86 -3.02 3.33 8.75
CA ARG A 86 -1.92 2.50 9.25
C ARG A 86 -1.14 3.22 10.36
N ARG A 87 -0.76 4.48 10.15
CA ARG A 87 -0.08 5.30 11.17
C ARG A 87 -0.95 5.55 12.40
N ILE A 88 -2.24 5.86 12.21
CA ILE A 88 -3.17 6.02 13.34
C ILE A 88 -3.28 4.73 14.14
N LYS A 89 -3.44 3.58 13.47
CA LYS A 89 -3.52 2.27 14.11
C LYS A 89 -2.25 1.97 14.92
N GLN A 90 -1.06 2.22 14.35
CA GLN A 90 0.20 2.02 15.04
C GLN A 90 0.32 2.90 16.29
N GLY A 91 0.04 4.21 16.16
CA GLY A 91 0.08 5.14 17.28
C GLY A 91 -0.92 4.78 18.37
N LEU A 92 -2.16 4.45 17.99
CA LEU A 92 -3.19 4.02 18.95
C LEU A 92 -2.82 2.69 19.60
N MET A 93 -2.25 1.72 18.87
CA MET A 93 -1.80 0.47 19.45
C MET A 93 -0.73 0.71 20.50
N GLN A 94 0.26 1.56 20.20
CA GLN A 94 1.29 1.94 21.17
C GLN A 94 0.64 2.57 22.40
N ASP A 95 -0.26 3.54 22.21
CA ASP A 95 -0.90 4.26 23.31
C ASP A 95 -1.78 3.35 24.17
N LEU A 96 -2.61 2.54 23.54
CA LEU A 96 -3.56 1.65 24.22
C LEU A 96 -2.85 0.51 24.93
N LEU A 97 -1.79 -0.07 24.34
CA LEU A 97 -1.07 -1.20 24.94
C LEU A 97 -0.01 -0.79 25.96
N THR A 98 0.30 0.50 26.10
CA THR A 98 1.22 1.00 27.14
C THR A 98 0.56 1.86 28.21
N ARG A 99 -0.49 2.61 27.86
CA ARG A 99 -1.19 3.54 28.76
C ARG A 99 -2.62 3.10 29.07
N GLY A 100 -3.25 2.33 28.19
CA GLY A 100 -4.64 1.92 28.33
C GLY A 100 -5.63 3.09 28.29
N ILE A 101 -6.88 2.78 28.67
CA ILE A 101 -7.99 3.74 28.76
C ILE A 101 -8.54 3.87 30.18
N ASP A 102 -8.93 5.08 30.57
CA ASP A 102 -9.60 5.37 31.84
C ASP A 102 -11.09 4.97 31.83
N GLU A 103 -11.78 5.21 32.95
CA GLU A 103 -13.20 4.90 33.13
C GLU A 103 -14.14 5.62 32.13
N ASN A 104 -13.66 6.69 31.50
CA ASN A 104 -14.40 7.46 30.50
C ASN A 104 -14.02 7.06 29.07
N GLY A 105 -13.15 6.05 28.89
CA GLY A 105 -12.66 5.59 27.60
C GLY A 105 -11.58 6.48 26.98
N GLN A 106 -10.96 7.38 27.75
CA GLN A 106 -9.89 8.25 27.27
C GLN A 106 -8.52 7.64 27.54
N ILE A 107 -7.55 7.91 26.66
CA ILE A 107 -6.18 7.41 26.83
C ILE A 107 -5.55 8.03 28.09
N ARG A 108 -5.03 7.19 28.99
CA ARG A 108 -4.36 7.68 30.20
C ARG A 108 -3.08 8.46 29.87
N SER A 109 -2.67 9.31 30.80
CA SER A 109 -1.36 9.95 30.79
C SER A 109 -0.86 10.12 32.22
N GLU A 110 0.45 10.30 32.43
CA GLU A 110 1.00 10.56 33.77
C GLU A 110 0.49 11.88 34.40
N LYS A 111 -0.11 12.77 33.60
CA LYS A 111 -0.77 13.98 34.12
C LYS A 111 -2.14 13.68 34.73
N THR A 112 -2.81 12.63 34.27
CA THR A 112 -4.19 12.30 34.66
C THR A 112 -4.26 11.11 35.60
N HIS A 113 -3.34 10.16 35.50
CA HIS A 113 -3.36 8.91 36.27
C HIS A 113 -1.98 8.54 36.79
N LYS A 114 -1.94 7.67 37.81
CA LYS A 114 -0.69 7.17 38.39
C LYS A 114 -0.09 6.06 37.53
N PHE A 115 1.22 6.05 37.45
CA PHE A 115 2.02 5.06 36.73
C PHE A 115 3.13 4.56 37.65
N LYS A 116 3.49 3.30 37.51
CA LYS A 116 4.61 2.64 38.21
C LYS A 116 5.68 2.14 37.24
N ASP A 117 6.88 1.93 37.78
CA ASP A 117 7.98 1.34 37.03
C ASP A 117 7.80 -0.18 36.90
N SER A 118 8.16 -0.73 35.74
CA SER A 118 8.14 -2.17 35.49
C SER A 118 9.27 -2.58 34.53
N PRO A 119 9.57 -3.89 34.38
CA PRO A 119 10.51 -4.38 33.38
C PRO A 119 10.15 -4.02 31.94
N LEU A 120 8.88 -3.67 31.66
CA LEU A 120 8.37 -3.26 30.34
C LEU A 120 8.27 -1.74 30.17
N GLY A 121 8.80 -0.97 31.14
CA GLY A 121 8.69 0.49 31.18
C GLY A 121 7.62 0.99 32.16
N ARG A 122 7.24 2.26 32.02
CA ARG A 122 6.19 2.90 32.83
C ARG A 122 4.82 2.39 32.41
N ILE A 123 4.09 1.80 33.34
CA ILE A 123 2.73 1.25 33.11
C ILE A 123 1.75 1.87 34.11
N PRO A 124 0.42 1.87 33.84
CA PRO A 124 -0.58 2.28 34.81
C PRO A 124 -0.39 1.54 36.15
N GLU A 125 -0.59 2.26 37.25
CA GLU A 125 -0.39 1.72 38.61
C GLU A 125 -1.19 0.43 38.84
N GLU A 126 -2.41 0.38 38.29
CA GLU A 126 -3.34 -0.75 38.42
C GLU A 126 -3.00 -1.96 37.53
N TRP A 127 -2.04 -1.84 36.60
CA TRP A 127 -1.68 -2.96 35.71
C TRP A 127 -0.70 -3.93 36.36
N GLU A 128 -0.89 -5.22 36.12
CA GLU A 128 -0.01 -6.28 36.61
C GLU A 128 0.97 -6.73 35.52
N VAL A 129 2.18 -7.11 35.94
CA VAL A 129 3.19 -7.68 35.05
C VAL A 129 3.40 -9.13 35.45
N VAL A 130 3.11 -10.03 34.52
CA VAL A 130 3.12 -11.49 34.70
C VAL A 130 3.89 -12.15 33.56
N GLU A 131 4.39 -13.35 33.77
CA GLU A 131 5.07 -14.08 32.72
C GLU A 131 4.05 -14.77 31.79
N LEU A 132 4.33 -14.81 30.48
CA LEU A 132 3.42 -15.43 29.50
C LEU A 132 3.03 -16.87 29.87
N ARG A 133 3.97 -17.65 30.41
CA ARG A 133 3.74 -19.05 30.81
C ARG A 133 2.74 -19.22 31.96
N GLU A 134 2.50 -18.17 32.75
CA GLU A 134 1.57 -18.22 33.89
C GLU A 134 0.11 -18.13 33.41
N ASN A 135 -0.12 -17.52 32.25
CA ASN A 135 -1.46 -17.17 31.77
C ASN A 135 -1.82 -17.78 30.41
N ILE A 136 -0.84 -18.32 29.67
CA ILE A 136 -1.05 -18.84 28.31
C ILE A 136 -0.34 -20.19 28.15
N SER A 137 -1.06 -21.17 27.60
CA SER A 137 -0.47 -22.43 27.12
C SER A 137 0.07 -22.26 25.70
N VAL A 138 1.38 -22.41 25.53
CA VAL A 138 2.03 -22.34 24.21
C VAL A 138 2.10 -23.73 23.59
N LEU A 139 1.46 -23.92 22.43
CA LEU A 139 1.60 -25.11 21.60
C LEU A 139 2.52 -24.81 20.42
N LEU A 140 3.73 -25.35 20.46
CA LEU A 140 4.69 -25.24 19.35
C LEU A 140 4.35 -26.29 18.28
N SER A 141 3.73 -25.86 17.18
CA SER A 141 3.49 -26.71 16.01
C SER A 141 4.67 -26.59 15.04
N ASN A 142 5.29 -27.72 14.71
CA ASN A 142 6.21 -27.85 13.58
C ASN A 142 5.49 -28.25 12.26
N VAL A 143 4.18 -28.01 12.14
CA VAL A 143 3.37 -28.72 11.13
C VAL A 143 2.76 -27.78 10.09
N ASP A 144 2.96 -28.18 8.82
CA ASP A 144 2.23 -27.75 7.63
C ASP A 144 0.76 -27.42 7.89
N LYS A 145 0.30 -26.32 7.29
CA LYS A 145 -1.06 -25.80 7.37
C LYS A 145 -2.09 -26.77 6.75
N LYS A 146 -2.48 -27.83 7.47
CA LYS A 146 -3.69 -28.61 7.17
C LYS A 146 -4.71 -28.41 8.27
N ILE A 147 -5.72 -27.60 7.97
CA ILE A 147 -6.84 -27.30 8.86
C ILE A 147 -7.81 -28.49 8.79
N PHE A 148 -7.94 -29.25 9.88
CA PHE A 148 -9.02 -30.25 10.04
C PHE A 148 -10.20 -29.61 10.78
N ASN A 149 -11.42 -29.85 10.29
CA ASN A 149 -12.67 -29.14 10.64
C ASN A 149 -13.24 -29.39 12.06
N PHE A 150 -12.44 -29.79 13.05
CA PHE A 150 -12.96 -30.14 14.39
C PHE A 150 -12.19 -29.62 15.61
N GLU A 151 -11.25 -28.69 15.47
CA GLU A 151 -10.55 -28.12 16.64
C GLU A 151 -10.98 -26.68 16.99
N GLN A 152 -10.91 -26.37 18.28
CA GLN A 152 -11.08 -25.01 18.81
C GLN A 152 -10.24 -24.02 17.99
N LYS A 153 -10.83 -22.85 17.71
CA LYS A 153 -10.20 -21.79 16.92
C LYS A 153 -8.94 -21.29 17.62
N ALA A 154 -7.79 -21.84 17.27
CA ALA A 154 -6.50 -21.31 17.68
C ALA A 154 -6.21 -20.04 16.87
N LEU A 155 -5.97 -18.92 17.56
CA LEU A 155 -5.41 -17.72 16.94
C LEU A 155 -3.92 -17.99 16.70
N LEU A 156 -3.54 -18.17 15.44
CA LEU A 156 -2.14 -18.29 15.06
C LEU A 156 -1.48 -16.91 15.12
N CYS A 157 -0.54 -16.73 16.05
CA CYS A 157 0.31 -15.55 16.11
C CYS A 157 1.69 -15.91 15.54
N ASN A 158 2.04 -15.36 14.38
CA ASN A 158 3.42 -15.43 13.90
C ASN A 158 4.23 -14.30 14.56
N TYR A 159 5.02 -14.65 15.57
CA TYR A 159 5.81 -13.69 16.35
C TYR A 159 7.05 -13.15 15.60
N LEU A 160 7.38 -13.71 14.42
CA LEU A 160 8.46 -13.23 13.55
C LEU A 160 7.96 -12.27 12.45
N ASP A 161 6.65 -12.24 12.18
CA ASP A 161 6.02 -11.28 11.24
C ASP A 161 5.68 -9.94 11.93
N VAL A 162 6.35 -9.60 13.04
CA VAL A 162 6.45 -8.21 13.52
C VAL A 162 7.50 -7.49 12.66
N SER A 163 7.40 -7.65 11.34
CA SER A 163 8.15 -6.83 10.40
C SER A 163 7.59 -5.44 10.53
N TYR A 164 8.48 -4.46 10.64
CA TYR A 164 8.20 -3.03 10.50
C TYR A 164 7.16 -2.81 9.38
N LEU A 165 5.90 -2.64 9.77
CA LEU A 165 4.78 -2.17 8.96
C LEU A 165 4.49 -0.76 9.43
#